data_AF-A0A952SVG9-F1
#
_entry.id   AF-A0A952SVG9-F1
#
_cell.length_a   1.000
_cell.length_b   1.000
_cell.length_c   1.000
_cell.angle_alpha   90.00
_cell.angle_beta   90.00
_cell.angle_gamma   90.00
#
_symmetry.space_group_name_H-M   'P 1'
#
loop_
_entity.id
_entity.type
_entity.pdbx_description
1 polymer ?
#
loop_
_entity_poly.entity_id
_entity_poly.type
_entity_poly.pdbx_seq_one_letter_code
_entity_poly.pdbx_strand_id
1 'polypeptide(L)'
;MHLSIAIPEAQVVDAPTLLRLIRMAPACDAEADEQGAEYVAFFDDFPASVGIVARMIEEAWDLHDIHITLEGRPVMSRINFYAALRCYQESLSAPDAKAYCLQQAEKVGADRGCLERSCLTHCRFICSRCVGLSRDQGAPPMSSQLLEVARRAEVDWCPNLCITEVEV
;
A
#
# COMPACT_ATOMS: atom_id res chain seq x y z
N MET A 1 -10.09 1.36 7.03
CA MET A 1 -8.78 1.95 7.36
C MET A 1 -8.78 3.37 6.84
N HIS A 2 -8.07 4.28 7.48
CA HIS A 2 -7.97 5.67 7.05
C HIS A 2 -6.69 5.89 6.26
N LEU A 3 -6.82 6.43 5.04
CA LEU A 3 -5.70 6.89 4.24
C LEU A 3 -5.88 8.36 3.88
N SER A 4 -4.81 9.14 3.94
CA SER A 4 -4.78 10.51 3.43
C SER A 4 -3.64 10.72 2.45
N ILE A 5 -3.88 11.57 1.46
CA ILE A 5 -2.88 12.04 0.50
C ILE A 5 -2.91 13.56 0.52
N ALA A 6 -1.85 14.19 1.02
CA ALA A 6 -1.66 15.63 0.97
C ALA A 6 -0.72 15.99 -0.18
N ILE A 7 -1.15 16.96 -0.98
CA ILE A 7 -0.44 17.42 -2.18
C ILE A 7 -0.36 18.95 -2.12
N PRO A 8 0.86 19.55 -2.18
CA PRO A 8 1.00 20.99 -2.16
C PRO A 8 0.26 21.67 -3.30
N GLU A 9 -0.45 22.77 -3.03
CA GLU A 9 -1.23 23.51 -4.01
C GLU A 9 -0.37 23.90 -5.23
N ALA A 10 0.88 24.31 -4.99
CA ALA A 10 1.84 24.65 -6.03
C ALA A 10 2.07 23.52 -7.06
N GLN A 11 1.95 22.25 -6.66
CA GLN A 11 2.06 21.09 -7.54
C GLN A 11 0.75 20.81 -8.31
N VAL A 12 -0.38 21.27 -7.77
CA VAL A 12 -1.72 21.02 -8.32
C VAL A 12 -2.12 22.06 -9.37
N VAL A 13 -1.56 23.29 -9.31
CA VAL A 13 -1.86 24.39 -10.25
C VAL A 13 -1.75 23.96 -11.71
N ASP A 14 -0.74 23.15 -12.03
CA ASP A 14 -0.46 22.68 -13.40
C ASP A 14 -0.97 21.25 -13.68
N ALA A 15 -1.68 20.62 -12.73
CA ALA A 15 -2.14 19.24 -12.79
C ALA A 15 -3.67 19.11 -12.66
N PRO A 16 -4.46 19.50 -13.69
CA PRO A 16 -5.92 19.51 -13.61
C PRO A 16 -6.54 18.13 -13.38
N THR A 17 -5.89 17.06 -13.84
CA THR A 17 -6.31 15.68 -13.57
C THR A 17 -6.20 15.35 -12.08
N LEU A 18 -5.11 15.79 -11.43
CA LEU A 18 -4.86 15.53 -10.03
C LEU A 18 -5.88 16.25 -9.14
N LEU A 19 -6.16 17.53 -9.43
CA LEU A 19 -7.22 18.27 -8.74
C LEU A 19 -8.59 17.59 -8.86
N ARG A 20 -8.89 17.04 -10.05
CA ARG A 20 -10.14 16.29 -10.25
C ARG A 20 -10.19 15.04 -9.38
N LEU A 21 -9.10 14.30 -9.28
CA LEU A 21 -9.03 13.08 -8.47
C LEU A 21 -9.14 13.37 -6.97
N ILE A 22 -8.50 14.45 -6.49
CA ILE A 22 -8.64 14.91 -5.10
C ILE A 22 -10.11 15.15 -4.77
N ARG A 23 -10.85 15.84 -5.66
CA ARG A 23 -12.29 16.09 -5.49
C ARG A 23 -13.18 14.86 -5.60
N MET A 24 -12.65 13.73 -6.07
CA MET A 24 -13.35 12.45 -6.10
C MET A 24 -13.11 11.61 -4.84
N ALA A 25 -12.25 12.08 -3.93
CA ALA A 25 -12.07 11.45 -2.63
C ALA A 25 -13.37 11.51 -1.80
N PRO A 26 -13.62 10.54 -0.91
CA PRO A 26 -14.76 10.56 0.02
C PRO A 26 -14.88 11.87 0.80
N ALA A 27 -13.75 12.43 1.22
CA ALA A 27 -13.64 13.77 1.77
C ALA A 27 -12.35 14.44 1.29
N CYS A 28 -12.36 15.77 1.17
CA CYS A 28 -11.18 16.55 0.87
C CYS A 28 -11.21 17.89 1.61
N ASP A 29 -10.03 18.40 1.97
CA ASP A 29 -9.85 19.71 2.58
C ASP A 29 -8.70 20.47 1.91
N ALA A 30 -8.61 21.77 2.18
CA ALA A 30 -7.48 22.61 1.85
C ALA A 30 -6.89 23.16 3.15
N GLU A 31 -5.71 22.66 3.51
CA GLU A 31 -4.99 23.08 4.71
C GLU A 31 -3.92 24.11 4.31
N ALA A 32 -3.65 25.08 5.16
CA ALA A 32 -2.59 26.05 4.93
C ALA A 32 -1.74 26.19 6.19
N ASP A 33 -0.45 25.98 6.06
CA ASP A 33 0.53 26.09 7.13
C ASP A 33 1.69 27.05 6.75
N GLU A 34 2.80 26.99 7.49
CA GLU A 34 3.99 27.81 7.23
C GLU A 34 4.73 27.38 5.96
N GLN A 35 4.48 26.18 5.46
CA GLN A 35 5.10 25.57 4.27
C GLN A 35 4.28 25.82 3.00
N GLY A 36 2.98 26.10 3.13
CA GLY A 36 2.12 26.53 2.04
C GLY A 36 0.70 25.99 2.17
N ALA A 37 -0.12 26.21 1.14
CA ALA A 37 -1.40 25.54 1.05
C ALA A 37 -1.23 24.13 0.47
N GLU A 38 -1.94 23.16 1.03
CA GLU A 38 -2.00 21.78 0.57
C GLU A 38 -3.45 21.35 0.38
N TYR A 39 -3.70 20.54 -0.66
CA TYR A 39 -4.95 19.83 -0.80
C TYR A 39 -4.81 18.44 -0.17
N VAL A 40 -5.69 18.12 0.75
CA VAL A 40 -5.69 16.82 1.45
C VAL A 40 -6.91 16.01 1.00
N ALA A 41 -6.66 14.83 0.45
CA ALA A 41 -7.69 13.86 0.10
C ALA A 41 -7.75 12.76 1.17
N PHE A 42 -8.93 12.53 1.74
CA PHE A 42 -9.17 11.56 2.82
C PHE A 42 -10.02 10.37 2.33
N PHE A 43 -9.58 9.17 2.70
CA PHE A 43 -10.17 7.88 2.34
C PHE A 43 -10.44 7.06 3.61
N ASP A 44 -11.51 7.40 4.33
CA ASP A 44 -12.00 6.61 5.46
C ASP A 44 -12.52 5.23 5.04
N ASP A 45 -12.85 5.08 3.76
CA ASP A 45 -13.34 3.86 3.13
C ASP A 45 -12.21 2.97 2.60
N PHE A 46 -10.94 3.32 2.81
CA PHE A 46 -9.82 2.54 2.31
C PHE A 46 -9.83 1.11 2.90
N PRO A 47 -9.66 0.05 2.08
CA PRO A 47 -9.21 0.04 0.67
C PRO A 47 -10.30 -0.04 -0.41
N ALA A 48 -11.58 0.23 -0.11
CA ALA A 48 -12.65 0.20 -1.12
C ALA A 48 -12.39 1.19 -2.28
N SER A 49 -11.82 2.34 -1.98
CA SER A 49 -11.41 3.37 -2.95
C SER A 49 -10.04 3.15 -3.60
N VAL A 50 -9.48 1.92 -3.56
CA VAL A 50 -8.14 1.60 -4.10
C VAL A 50 -7.90 2.13 -5.51
N GLY A 51 -8.91 2.07 -6.39
CA GLY A 51 -8.76 2.50 -7.78
C GLY A 51 -8.49 4.01 -7.92
N ILE A 52 -9.14 4.84 -7.11
CA ILE A 52 -8.92 6.29 -7.11
C ILE A 52 -7.55 6.59 -6.48
N VAL A 53 -7.23 5.95 -5.36
CA VAL A 53 -5.94 6.07 -4.65
C VAL A 53 -4.77 5.72 -5.57
N ALA A 54 -4.81 4.57 -6.25
CA ALA A 54 -3.78 4.16 -7.19
C ALA A 54 -3.59 5.20 -8.31
N ARG A 55 -4.68 5.71 -8.87
CA ARG A 55 -4.63 6.71 -9.94
C ARG A 55 -4.08 8.05 -9.45
N MET A 56 -4.41 8.50 -8.24
CA MET A 56 -3.80 9.71 -7.69
C MET A 56 -2.29 9.55 -7.53
N ILE A 57 -1.83 8.43 -7.00
CA ILE A 57 -0.38 8.17 -6.84
C ILE A 57 0.33 8.12 -8.20
N GLU A 58 -0.32 7.57 -9.22
CA GLU A 58 0.20 7.54 -10.59
C GLU A 58 0.32 8.94 -11.20
N GLU A 59 -0.73 9.76 -11.11
CA GLU A 59 -0.73 11.14 -11.62
C GLU A 59 0.22 12.06 -10.83
N ALA A 60 0.47 11.71 -9.57
CA ALA A 60 1.32 12.47 -8.66
C ALA A 60 2.75 11.92 -8.59
N TRP A 61 3.10 10.94 -9.43
CA TRP A 61 4.34 10.16 -9.29
C TRP A 61 5.62 11.01 -9.33
N ASP A 62 5.68 11.93 -10.28
CA ASP A 62 6.83 12.81 -10.54
C ASP A 62 6.80 14.09 -9.69
N LEU A 63 5.74 14.30 -8.91
CA LEU A 63 5.64 15.46 -8.04
C LEU A 63 6.42 15.23 -6.74
N HIS A 64 6.97 16.33 -6.24
CA HIS A 64 7.71 16.38 -4.99
C HIS A 64 6.77 16.72 -3.82
N ASP A 65 7.24 16.47 -2.60
CA ASP A 65 6.58 16.88 -1.36
C ASP A 65 5.13 16.37 -1.22
N ILE A 66 4.86 15.16 -1.74
CA ILE A 66 3.58 14.47 -1.50
C ILE A 66 3.68 13.64 -0.24
N HIS A 67 2.72 13.84 0.65
CA HIS A 67 2.62 13.10 1.89
C HIS A 67 1.45 12.10 1.81
N ILE A 68 1.78 10.80 1.92
CA ILE A 68 0.77 9.74 2.00
C ILE A 68 0.82 9.17 3.41
N THR A 69 -0.32 9.17 4.08
CA THR A 69 -0.46 8.67 5.46
C THR A 69 -1.51 7.58 5.50
N LEU A 70 -1.24 6.49 6.21
CA LEU A 70 -2.14 5.36 6.40
C LEU A 70 -2.25 5.08 7.91
N GLU A 71 -3.45 5.15 8.48
CA GLU A 71 -3.68 4.98 9.93
C GLU A 71 -2.75 5.88 10.78
N GLY A 72 -2.55 7.13 10.35
CA GLY A 72 -1.68 8.10 11.02
C GLY A 72 -0.18 7.84 10.86
N ARG A 73 0.23 6.82 10.10
CA ARG A 73 1.65 6.53 9.81
C ARG A 73 2.02 6.99 8.39
N PRO A 74 3.20 7.60 8.17
CA PRO A 74 3.63 7.91 6.81
C PRO A 74 3.91 6.61 6.02
N VAL A 75 3.55 6.62 4.74
CA VAL A 75 4.00 5.59 3.79
C VAL A 75 5.45 5.89 3.42
N MET A 76 6.34 4.98 3.76
CA MET A 76 7.79 5.15 3.62
C MET A 76 8.28 4.86 2.21
N SER A 77 7.59 3.98 1.47
CA SER A 77 7.95 3.62 0.10
C SER A 77 6.75 3.73 -0.83
N ARG A 78 6.63 4.87 -1.53
CA ARG A 78 5.58 5.10 -2.54
C ARG A 78 5.57 4.00 -3.61
N ILE A 79 6.74 3.51 -4.00
CA ILE A 79 6.88 2.44 -5.01
C ILE A 79 6.28 1.13 -4.54
N ASN A 80 6.64 0.67 -3.34
CA ASN A 80 6.10 -0.59 -2.81
C ASN A 80 4.60 -0.46 -2.56
N PHE A 81 4.16 0.68 -2.01
CA PHE A 81 2.75 0.95 -1.76
C PHE A 81 1.94 0.95 -3.07
N TYR A 82 2.40 1.64 -4.11
CA TYR A 82 1.75 1.65 -5.42
C TYR A 82 1.68 0.25 -6.05
N ALA A 83 2.78 -0.51 -6.03
CA ALA A 83 2.80 -1.87 -6.55
C ALA A 83 1.77 -2.77 -5.83
N ALA A 84 1.65 -2.63 -4.51
CA ALA A 84 0.67 -3.36 -3.71
C ALA A 84 -0.78 -2.93 -4.01
N LEU A 85 -1.04 -1.63 -4.16
CA LEU A 85 -2.34 -1.09 -4.57
C LEU A 85 -2.78 -1.67 -5.92
N ARG A 86 -1.88 -1.64 -6.91
CA ARG A 86 -2.14 -2.15 -8.26
C ARG A 86 -2.50 -3.64 -8.25
N CYS A 87 -1.74 -4.45 -7.52
CA CYS A 87 -2.05 -5.86 -7.42
C CYS A 87 -3.36 -6.14 -6.69
N TYR A 88 -3.65 -5.42 -5.60
CA TYR A 88 -4.95 -5.56 -4.94
C TYR A 88 -6.08 -5.19 -5.90
N GLN A 89 -5.96 -4.07 -6.63
CA GLN A 89 -6.93 -3.66 -7.65
C GLN A 89 -7.11 -4.71 -8.75
N GLU A 90 -6.03 -5.29 -9.25
CA GLU A 90 -6.08 -6.37 -10.25
C GLU A 90 -6.74 -7.64 -9.69
N SER A 91 -6.49 -7.97 -8.42
CA SER A 91 -7.12 -9.11 -7.75
C SER A 91 -8.64 -8.98 -7.65
N LEU A 92 -9.17 -7.76 -7.50
CA LEU A 92 -10.62 -7.50 -7.49
C LEU A 92 -11.28 -7.77 -8.85
N SER A 93 -10.50 -7.71 -9.93
CA SER A 93 -10.96 -7.98 -11.29
C SER A 93 -10.71 -9.45 -11.71
N ALA A 94 -9.98 -10.22 -10.90
CA ALA A 94 -9.68 -11.61 -11.20
C ALA A 94 -10.89 -12.51 -10.91
N PRO A 95 -11.15 -13.54 -11.74
CA PRO A 95 -12.22 -14.51 -11.47
C PRO A 95 -12.03 -15.26 -10.14
N ASP A 96 -10.77 -15.49 -9.76
CA ASP A 96 -10.37 -16.04 -8.46
C ASP A 96 -9.23 -15.18 -7.91
N ALA A 97 -9.58 -14.27 -7.00
CA ALA A 97 -8.62 -13.40 -6.33
C ALA A 97 -7.55 -14.19 -5.55
N LYS A 98 -7.94 -15.32 -4.93
CA LYS A 98 -7.04 -16.16 -4.13
C LYS A 98 -5.97 -16.78 -5.02
N ALA A 99 -6.38 -17.34 -6.16
CA ALA A 99 -5.46 -17.90 -7.16
C ALA A 99 -4.58 -16.82 -7.81
N TYR A 100 -5.15 -15.66 -8.16
CA TYR A 100 -4.38 -14.54 -8.71
C TYR A 100 -3.28 -14.11 -7.73
N CYS A 101 -3.64 -13.87 -6.46
CA CYS A 101 -2.69 -13.42 -5.47
C CYS A 101 -1.59 -14.48 -5.24
N LEU A 102 -1.92 -15.78 -5.19
CA LEU A 102 -0.94 -16.87 -5.11
C LEU A 102 0.06 -16.84 -6.28
N GLN A 103 -0.42 -16.66 -7.51
CA GLN A 103 0.46 -16.55 -8.69
C GLN A 103 1.38 -15.33 -8.61
N GLN A 104 0.88 -14.19 -8.12
CA GLN A 104 1.73 -13.01 -7.91
C GLN A 104 2.77 -13.25 -6.82
N ALA A 105 2.39 -13.90 -5.73
CA ALA A 105 3.33 -14.29 -4.67
C ALA A 105 4.41 -15.26 -5.19
N GLU A 106 4.05 -16.22 -6.04
CA GLU A 106 5.01 -17.13 -6.68
C GLU A 106 6.01 -16.38 -7.57
N LYS A 107 5.55 -15.41 -8.38
CA LYS A 107 6.44 -14.56 -9.21
C LYS A 107 7.40 -13.76 -8.34
N VAL A 108 6.89 -13.09 -7.31
CA VAL A 108 7.73 -12.33 -6.37
C VAL A 108 8.73 -13.26 -5.67
N GLY A 109 8.31 -14.46 -5.26
CA GLY A 109 9.17 -15.48 -4.65
C GLY A 109 10.29 -15.96 -5.58
N ALA A 110 9.98 -16.16 -6.86
CA ALA A 110 10.95 -16.53 -7.90
C ALA A 110 11.96 -15.41 -8.17
N ASP A 111 11.50 -14.16 -8.24
CA ASP A 111 12.33 -12.99 -8.55
C ASP A 111 13.16 -12.52 -7.36
N ARG A 112 12.68 -12.70 -6.12
CA ARG A 112 13.32 -12.20 -4.89
C ARG A 112 13.85 -13.30 -3.96
N GLY A 113 13.83 -14.56 -4.38
CA GLY A 113 14.61 -15.66 -3.79
C GLY A 113 14.08 -16.26 -2.48
N CYS A 114 12.75 -16.29 -2.25
CA CYS A 114 12.18 -17.00 -1.09
C CYS A 114 11.77 -18.43 -1.46
N LEU A 115 12.37 -19.43 -0.80
CA LEU A 115 12.03 -20.85 -0.99
C LEU A 115 11.18 -21.43 0.16
N GLU A 116 10.86 -20.65 1.19
CA GLU A 116 10.11 -21.13 2.36
C GLU A 116 8.60 -21.14 2.09
N ARG A 117 7.98 -22.33 2.17
CA ARG A 117 6.52 -22.52 2.00
C ARG A 117 5.68 -21.82 3.07
N SER A 118 6.24 -21.60 4.26
CA SER A 118 5.63 -20.80 5.34
C SER A 118 5.48 -19.32 4.95
N CYS A 119 6.24 -18.86 3.95
CA CYS A 119 6.14 -17.55 3.31
C CYS A 119 5.12 -17.51 2.15
N LEU A 120 4.16 -18.43 2.05
CA LEU A 120 3.01 -18.37 1.13
C LEU A 120 1.67 -17.98 1.82
N THR A 121 1.28 -16.69 1.84
CA THR A 121 -0.11 -16.24 2.00
C THR A 121 -0.52 -15.54 0.72
N HIS A 122 -1.84 -15.36 0.55
CA HIS A 122 -2.43 -15.02 -0.73
C HIS A 122 -1.77 -13.80 -1.37
N CYS A 123 -1.54 -12.68 -0.70
CA CYS A 123 -1.00 -11.46 -1.35
C CYS A 123 0.52 -11.19 -1.23
N ARG A 124 1.40 -12.20 -1.08
CA ARG A 124 2.78 -11.91 -0.61
C ARG A 124 3.73 -11.22 -1.62
N PHE A 125 3.63 -9.89 -1.65
CA PHE A 125 4.73 -8.93 -1.95
C PHE A 125 5.90 -9.00 -0.96
N ILE A 126 5.73 -9.79 0.10
CA ILE A 126 6.68 -9.97 1.19
C ILE A 126 7.61 -11.13 0.83
N CYS A 127 8.80 -10.82 0.34
CA CYS A 127 9.84 -11.82 0.15
C CYS A 127 11.22 -11.16 0.14
N SER A 128 12.28 -11.93 0.37
CA SER A 128 12.69 -12.45 1.67
C SER A 128 14.23 -12.27 1.71
N ARG A 129 15.05 -12.45 2.73
CA ARG A 129 14.93 -12.95 4.11
C ARG A 129 14.19 -12.00 5.04
N CYS A 130 13.12 -11.46 4.51
CA CYS A 130 12.93 -10.04 4.54
C CYS A 130 11.47 -9.74 4.76
N VAL A 131 11.20 -8.91 5.72
CA VAL A 131 11.86 -7.61 5.76
C VAL A 131 13.22 -7.49 6.52
N GLY A 132 13.65 -8.50 7.26
CA GLY A 132 15.08 -8.77 7.55
C GLY A 132 15.28 -9.69 8.75
N LEU A 133 14.23 -10.45 9.11
CA LEU A 133 13.95 -10.91 10.48
C LEU A 133 14.19 -12.41 10.75
N SER A 134 14.45 -13.26 9.77
CA SER A 134 14.94 -14.62 10.08
C SER A 134 16.47 -14.69 10.23
N ARG A 135 17.20 -13.55 10.24
CA ARG A 135 18.68 -13.59 10.19
C ARG A 135 19.33 -14.18 11.45
N ASP A 136 18.67 -14.23 12.60
CA ASP A 136 19.27 -14.70 13.87
C ASP A 136 18.61 -15.92 14.54
N GLN A 137 17.37 -16.30 14.21
CA GLN A 137 16.65 -17.31 14.99
C GLN A 137 15.83 -18.22 14.07
N GLY A 138 16.23 -19.47 13.91
CA GLY A 138 15.61 -20.45 13.01
C GLY A 138 14.19 -20.93 13.39
N ALA A 139 13.36 -20.07 13.98
CA ALA A 139 11.96 -20.32 14.30
C ALA A 139 11.04 -19.50 13.37
N PRO A 140 9.83 -19.99 13.04
CA PRO A 140 8.87 -19.24 12.25
C PRO A 140 8.52 -17.90 12.94
N PRO A 141 8.42 -16.79 12.19
CA PRO A 141 8.20 -15.47 12.77
C PRO A 141 6.83 -15.40 13.47
N MET A 142 6.82 -14.81 14.67
CA MET A 142 5.57 -14.55 15.40
C MET A 142 4.69 -13.56 14.63
N SER A 143 3.37 -13.58 14.86
CA SER A 143 2.40 -12.72 14.18
C SER A 143 2.75 -11.23 14.23
N SER A 144 3.30 -10.75 15.34
CA SER A 144 3.79 -9.37 15.51
C SER A 144 4.96 -9.02 14.58
N GLN A 145 5.88 -9.97 14.34
CA GLN A 145 7.00 -9.79 13.43
C GLN A 145 6.52 -9.76 11.96
N LEU A 146 5.52 -10.58 11.62
CA LEU A 146 4.90 -10.56 10.29
C LEU A 146 4.18 -9.24 10.01
N LEU A 147 3.53 -8.65 11.00
CA LEU A 147 2.90 -7.33 10.86
C LEU A 147 3.92 -6.22 10.61
N GLU A 148 5.05 -6.21 11.34
CA GLU A 148 6.12 -5.23 11.11
C GLU A 148 6.75 -5.38 9.73
N VAL A 149 6.93 -6.63 9.29
CA VAL A 149 7.38 -6.96 7.94
C VAL A 149 6.38 -6.46 6.89
N ALA A 150 5.09 -6.67 7.10
CA ALA A 150 4.05 -6.19 6.20
C ALA A 150 4.01 -4.65 6.11
N ARG A 151 4.19 -3.94 7.23
CA ARG A 151 4.29 -2.47 7.27
C ARG A 151 5.44 -1.94 6.43
N ARG A 152 6.63 -2.50 6.61
CA ARG A 152 7.84 -2.10 5.86
C ARG A 152 7.75 -2.46 4.36
N ALA A 153 6.98 -3.48 4.02
CA ALA A 153 6.64 -3.81 2.64
C ALA A 153 5.45 -3.00 2.10
N GLU A 154 4.86 -2.11 2.91
CA GLU A 154 3.68 -1.29 2.60
C GLU A 154 2.46 -2.09 2.14
N VAL A 155 2.23 -3.25 2.78
CA VAL A 155 1.13 -4.17 2.45
C VAL A 155 0.26 -4.58 3.63
N ASP A 156 0.54 -4.12 4.86
CA ASP A 156 -0.22 -4.48 6.07
C ASP A 156 -1.71 -4.10 6.03
N TRP A 157 -2.08 -3.17 5.15
CA TRP A 157 -3.46 -2.79 4.88
C TRP A 157 -4.21 -3.72 3.93
N CYS A 158 -3.50 -4.62 3.23
CA CYS A 158 -4.09 -5.41 2.16
C CYS A 158 -5.03 -6.50 2.73
N PRO A 159 -6.33 -6.50 2.37
CA PRO A 159 -7.28 -7.48 2.88
C PRO A 159 -6.92 -8.93 2.55
N ASN A 160 -6.22 -9.14 1.43
CA ASN A 160 -5.83 -10.47 0.96
C ASN A 160 -4.54 -11.00 1.63
N LEU A 161 -3.92 -10.24 2.54
CA LEU A 161 -2.62 -10.62 3.12
C LEU A 161 -2.72 -11.68 4.23
N CYS A 162 -3.91 -11.87 4.82
CA CYS A 162 -4.22 -12.86 5.88
C CYS A 162 -3.08 -13.03 6.91
N ILE A 163 -2.74 -11.97 7.66
CA ILE A 163 -1.67 -12.02 8.70
C ILE A 163 -2.16 -12.69 9.99
N THR A 164 -3.48 -12.81 10.16
CA THR A 164 -4.14 -13.34 11.36
C THR A 164 -5.22 -14.34 10.98
N GLU A 165 -4.83 -15.54 10.55
CA GLU A 165 -5.63 -16.72 10.91
C GLU A 165 -4.96 -17.31 12.15
N VAL A 166 -5.36 -16.81 13.32
CA VAL A 166 -5.24 -17.61 14.54
C VAL A 166 -6.34 -18.65 14.39
N GLU A 167 -5.95 -19.91 14.23
CA GLU A 167 -6.86 -21.04 14.38
C GLU A 167 -7.68 -20.85 15.66
N VAL A 168 -9.00 -20.73 15.51
CA VAL A 168 -9.95 -20.94 16.61
C VAL A 168 -10.40 -22.39 16.55
#